data_AF-K1M038-F1
#
_entry.id   AF-K1M038-F1
#
_cell.length_a   1.000
_cell.length_b   1.000
_cell.length_c   1.000
_cell.angle_alpha   90.00
_cell.angle_beta   90.00
_cell.angle_gamma   90.00
#
_symmetry.space_group_name_H-M   'P 1'
#
loop_
_entity.id
_entity.type
_entity.pdbx_description
1 polymer ?
#
loop_
_entity_poly.entity_id
_entity_poly.type
_entity_poly.pdbx_seq_one_letter_code
_entity_poly.pdbx_strand_id
1 'polypeptide(L)'
;MHLENIHATKVFIPKKIQHTIGNLSEFCEINFSFANEYDENAHADFVFFTEENAIDNIKFNIAFIENIDQTVAIESGGIAIVPENIEIQYTALHQEDTFQRVLSYPITLFSEGENHIDIGTDWGNITLPENQKAIAQNFSGIQLLASQIGIYEDAFYEFFLSY
;
A
#
# COMPACT_ATOMS: atom_id res chain seq x y z
N MET A 1 22.38 -2.76 -6.99
CA MET A 1 21.99 -2.21 -5.68
C MET A 1 21.86 -3.39 -4.73
N HIS A 2 22.61 -3.42 -3.63
CA HIS A 2 22.48 -4.50 -2.63
C HIS A 2 21.33 -4.15 -1.70
N LEU A 3 20.10 -4.52 -2.11
CA LEU A 3 18.85 -4.23 -1.37
C LEU A 3 18.77 -4.92 0.00
N GLU A 4 19.73 -5.80 0.33
CA GLU A 4 19.84 -6.51 1.60
C GLU A 4 20.22 -5.62 2.79
N ASN A 5 20.84 -4.44 2.55
CA ASN A 5 21.32 -3.53 3.60
C ASN A 5 20.38 -2.34 3.88
N ILE A 6 19.11 -2.45 3.53
CA ILE A 6 18.13 -1.38 3.76
C ILE A 6 17.74 -1.37 5.24
N HIS A 7 18.20 -0.34 5.95
CA HIS A 7 17.90 -0.08 7.36
C HIS A 7 16.67 0.84 7.50
N ALA A 8 15.59 0.47 6.82
CA ALA A 8 14.32 1.19 6.80
C ALA A 8 13.15 0.20 6.82
N THR A 9 11.94 0.70 7.07
CA THR A 9 10.71 -0.10 6.93
C THR A 9 10.50 -0.40 5.45
N LYS A 10 10.65 -1.68 5.07
CA LYS A 10 10.44 -2.13 3.69
C LYS A 10 8.95 -2.37 3.46
N VAL A 11 8.38 -1.65 2.50
CA VAL A 11 6.95 -1.69 2.21
C VAL A 11 6.74 -2.12 0.76
N PHE A 12 6.08 -3.25 0.56
CA PHE A 12 5.66 -3.69 -0.77
C PHE A 12 4.30 -3.08 -1.14
N ILE A 13 4.23 -2.44 -2.31
CA ILE A 13 3.01 -1.85 -2.87
C ILE A 13 2.85 -2.23 -4.34
N PRO A 14 1.62 -2.46 -4.83
CA PRO A 14 1.37 -2.64 -6.26
C PRO A 14 1.81 -1.43 -7.09
N LYS A 15 2.45 -1.67 -8.24
CA LYS A 15 2.90 -0.61 -9.17
C LYS A 15 1.80 0.41 -9.49
N LYS A 16 0.57 -0.06 -9.65
CA LYS A 16 -0.59 0.76 -10.01
C LYS A 16 -1.01 1.78 -8.94
N ILE A 17 -0.57 1.62 -7.69
CA ILE A 17 -0.82 2.58 -6.60
C ILE A 17 0.43 3.39 -6.24
N GLN A 18 1.59 3.11 -6.88
CA GLN A 18 2.88 3.70 -6.54
C GLN A 18 2.84 5.24 -6.51
N HIS A 19 2.30 5.86 -7.58
CA HIS A 19 2.24 7.31 -7.70
C HIS A 19 1.34 7.95 -6.63
N THR A 20 0.18 7.36 -6.35
CA THR A 20 -0.73 7.86 -5.31
C THR A 20 -0.10 7.76 -3.93
N ILE A 21 0.56 6.65 -3.59
CA ILE A 21 1.28 6.50 -2.31
C ILE A 21 2.44 7.49 -2.21
N GLY A 22 3.20 7.72 -3.28
CA GLY A 22 4.25 8.72 -3.32
C GLY A 22 3.71 10.12 -3.04
N ASN A 23 2.72 10.58 -3.81
CA ASN A 23 2.12 11.90 -3.64
C ASN A 23 1.48 12.09 -2.25
N LEU A 24 0.79 11.06 -1.75
CA LEU A 24 0.21 11.09 -0.41
C LEU A 24 1.31 11.20 0.68
N SER A 25 2.41 10.46 0.51
CA SER A 25 3.55 10.50 1.43
C SER A 25 4.24 11.86 1.40
N GLU A 26 4.42 12.46 0.21
CA GLU A 26 4.93 13.83 0.06
C GLU A 26 4.00 14.86 0.71
N PHE A 27 2.69 14.75 0.47
CA PHE A 27 1.67 15.63 1.07
C PHE A 27 1.71 15.58 2.60
N CYS A 28 1.94 14.40 3.17
CA CYS A 28 1.99 14.18 4.62
C CYS A 28 3.41 14.31 5.22
N GLU A 29 4.40 14.76 4.44
CA GLU A 29 5.81 14.88 4.85
C GLU A 29 6.41 13.59 5.43
N ILE A 30 5.99 12.42 4.93
CA ILE A 30 6.59 11.14 5.28
C ILE A 30 7.98 11.07 4.67
N ASN A 31 8.97 10.67 5.47
CA ASN A 31 10.33 10.45 4.99
C ASN A 31 10.44 9.07 4.32
N PHE A 32 10.32 9.04 3.00
CA PHE A 32 10.33 7.81 2.22
C PHE A 32 11.28 7.88 1.02
N SER A 33 11.54 6.72 0.43
CA SER A 33 12.16 6.61 -0.89
C SER A 33 11.56 5.43 -1.67
N PHE A 34 11.51 5.52 -2.98
CA PHE A 34 11.27 4.34 -3.81
C PHE A 34 12.56 3.53 -3.94
N ALA A 35 12.46 2.21 -3.98
CA ALA A 35 13.63 1.33 -4.00
C ALA A 35 14.58 1.57 -5.19
N ASN A 36 14.09 2.07 -6.33
CA ASN A 36 14.92 2.45 -7.48
C ASN A 36 15.73 3.74 -7.26
N GLU A 37 15.34 4.56 -6.28
CA GLU A 37 15.91 5.86 -5.94
C GLU A 37 16.56 5.88 -4.55
N TYR A 38 16.59 4.73 -3.87
CA TYR A 38 17.08 4.63 -2.50
C TYR A 38 18.58 4.93 -2.42
N ASP A 39 18.91 5.92 -1.58
CA ASP A 39 20.26 6.22 -1.12
C ASP A 39 20.35 5.86 0.37
N GLU A 40 21.29 4.98 0.71
CA GLU A 40 21.55 4.55 2.09
C GLU A 40 21.91 5.70 3.04
N ASN A 41 22.40 6.82 2.48
CA ASN A 41 22.75 8.02 3.24
C ASN A 41 21.57 8.98 3.44
N ALA A 42 20.45 8.78 2.72
CA ALA A 42 19.28 9.63 2.84
C ALA A 42 18.44 9.32 4.10
N HIS A 43 18.72 8.21 4.79
CA HIS A 43 18.05 7.81 6.03
C HIS A 43 16.51 7.83 5.94
N ALA A 44 15.94 7.28 4.87
CA ALA A 44 14.50 7.15 4.72
C ALA A 44 13.90 6.23 5.81
N ASP A 45 12.75 6.60 6.38
CA ASP A 45 12.05 5.76 7.36
C ASP A 45 11.32 4.59 6.66
N PHE A 46 10.85 4.84 5.44
CA PHE A 46 10.15 3.87 4.60
C PHE A 46 10.81 3.74 3.24
N VAL A 47 10.89 2.51 2.73
CA VAL A 47 11.28 2.25 1.35
C VAL A 47 10.18 1.47 0.65
N PHE A 48 9.63 2.06 -0.40
CA PHE A 48 8.56 1.46 -1.20
C PHE A 48 9.12 0.63 -2.34
N PHE A 49 8.64 -0.61 -2.44
CA PHE A 49 8.97 -1.55 -3.48
C PHE A 49 7.72 -1.92 -4.26
N THR A 50 7.90 -2.20 -5.54
CA THR A 50 6.88 -2.71 -6.44
C THR A 50 7.33 -4.03 -7.07
N GLU A 51 6.48 -4.63 -7.88
CA GLU A 51 6.77 -5.85 -8.64
C GLU A 51 7.95 -5.70 -9.61
N GLU A 52 8.33 -4.47 -9.96
CA GLU A 52 9.46 -4.18 -10.86
C GLU A 52 10.81 -4.26 -10.15
N ASN A 53 10.82 -4.24 -8.81
CA ASN A 53 12.07 -4.37 -8.06
C ASN A 53 12.48 -5.85 -7.99
N ALA A 54 13.80 -6.10 -7.94
CA ALA A 54 14.32 -7.44 -7.65
C ALA A 54 14.02 -7.77 -6.18
N ILE A 55 12.83 -8.31 -5.93
CA ILE A 55 12.32 -8.61 -4.58
C ILE A 55 12.77 -9.97 -4.04
N ASP A 56 13.50 -10.76 -4.86
CA ASP A 56 14.03 -12.05 -4.43
C ASP A 56 14.90 -11.87 -3.17
N ASN A 57 14.58 -12.64 -2.13
CA ASN A 57 15.21 -12.58 -0.80
C ASN A 57 14.95 -11.30 0.02
N ILE A 58 14.04 -10.43 -0.40
CA ILE A 58 13.59 -9.31 0.43
C ILE A 58 12.40 -9.74 1.28
N LYS A 59 12.57 -9.62 2.60
CA LYS A 59 11.46 -9.71 3.56
C LYS A 59 10.89 -8.32 3.84
N PHE A 60 9.60 -8.14 3.61
CA PHE A 60 8.91 -6.88 3.81
C PHE A 60 8.36 -6.74 5.22
N ASN A 61 8.41 -5.53 5.77
CA ASN A 61 7.77 -5.23 7.05
C ASN A 61 6.26 -5.03 6.87
N ILE A 62 5.85 -4.43 5.77
CA ILE A 62 4.46 -4.23 5.37
C ILE A 62 4.31 -4.66 3.91
N ALA A 63 3.29 -5.45 3.59
CA ALA A 63 3.00 -5.86 2.22
C ALA A 63 1.54 -5.63 1.89
N PHE A 64 1.29 -4.84 0.84
CA PHE A 64 -0.02 -4.68 0.24
C PHE A 64 -0.21 -5.74 -0.84
N ILE A 65 -1.14 -6.67 -0.61
CA ILE A 65 -1.36 -7.87 -1.42
C ILE A 65 -2.79 -7.86 -1.93
N GLU A 66 -2.96 -7.76 -3.23
CA GLU A 66 -4.26 -7.63 -3.90
C GLU A 66 -4.83 -8.96 -4.37
N ASN A 67 -3.95 -9.95 -4.56
CA ASN A 67 -4.31 -11.26 -5.05
C ASN A 67 -3.45 -12.35 -4.39
N ILE A 68 -3.99 -13.57 -4.39
CA ILE A 68 -3.37 -14.71 -3.70
C ILE A 68 -2.08 -15.20 -4.39
N ASP A 69 -1.92 -14.89 -5.68
CA ASP A 69 -0.79 -15.33 -6.50
C ASP A 69 0.46 -14.46 -6.27
N GLN A 70 0.31 -13.29 -5.64
CA GLN A 70 1.42 -12.43 -5.25
C GLN A 70 2.24 -13.12 -4.15
N THR A 71 3.41 -13.61 -4.55
CA THR A 71 4.37 -14.24 -3.64
C THR A 71 5.28 -13.16 -3.05
N VAL A 72 4.95 -12.70 -1.84
CA VAL A 72 5.71 -11.67 -1.13
C VAL A 72 6.14 -12.24 0.23
N ALA A 73 7.45 -12.24 0.49
CA ALA A 73 7.98 -12.69 1.78
C ALA A 73 7.82 -11.57 2.82
N ILE A 74 7.17 -11.86 3.94
CA ILE A 74 6.97 -10.91 5.04
C ILE A 74 7.89 -11.26 6.20
N GLU A 75 8.47 -10.25 6.84
CA GLU A 75 9.30 -10.40 8.03
C GLU A 75 8.46 -10.90 9.23
N SER A 76 9.09 -11.61 10.17
CA SER A 76 8.39 -12.00 11.40
C SER A 76 7.90 -10.76 12.16
N GLY A 77 6.63 -10.73 12.55
CA GLY A 77 5.98 -9.54 13.13
C GLY A 77 5.53 -8.49 12.12
N GLY A 78 5.73 -8.73 10.82
CA GLY A 78 5.28 -7.84 9.75
C GLY A 78 3.77 -7.87 9.52
N ILE A 79 3.32 -7.06 8.57
CA ILE A 79 1.90 -6.82 8.28
C ILE A 79 1.58 -7.18 6.83
N ALA A 80 0.60 -8.04 6.63
CA ALA A 80 -0.04 -8.27 5.35
C ALA A 80 -1.35 -7.48 5.29
N ILE A 81 -1.51 -6.62 4.29
CA ILE A 81 -2.74 -5.90 3.98
C ILE A 81 -3.38 -6.60 2.77
N VAL A 82 -4.55 -7.20 2.97
CA VAL A 82 -5.23 -8.03 1.95
C VAL A 82 -6.70 -7.64 1.80
N PRO A 83 -7.34 -7.81 0.64
CA PRO A 83 -8.77 -7.63 0.55
C PRO A 83 -9.51 -8.79 1.26
N GLU A 84 -10.65 -8.50 1.88
CA GLU A 84 -11.44 -9.47 2.67
C GLU A 84 -11.80 -10.73 1.88
N ASN A 85 -12.01 -10.61 0.56
CA ASN A 85 -12.38 -11.74 -0.29
C ASN A 85 -11.27 -12.80 -0.44
N ILE A 86 -10.02 -12.48 -0.11
CA ILE A 86 -8.88 -13.44 -0.16
C ILE A 86 -8.30 -13.78 1.21
N GLU A 87 -8.73 -13.10 2.29
CA GLU A 87 -8.13 -13.22 3.63
C GLU A 87 -8.01 -14.67 4.12
N ILE A 88 -9.09 -15.46 3.97
CA ILE A 88 -9.14 -16.86 4.41
C ILE A 88 -8.11 -17.70 3.64
N GLN A 89 -8.03 -17.51 2.32
CA GLN A 89 -7.10 -18.24 1.46
C GLN A 89 -5.65 -17.85 1.77
N TYR A 90 -5.40 -16.55 1.93
CA TYR A 90 -4.09 -16.01 2.28
C TYR A 90 -3.61 -16.58 3.62
N THR A 91 -4.47 -16.53 4.64
CA THR A 91 -4.16 -17.07 5.97
C THR A 91 -3.88 -18.57 5.92
N ALA A 92 -4.68 -19.35 5.18
CA ALA A 92 -4.46 -20.79 5.05
C ALA A 92 -3.11 -21.15 4.40
N LEU A 93 -2.67 -20.37 3.40
CA LEU A 93 -1.37 -20.59 2.73
C LEU A 93 -0.17 -20.18 3.60
N HIS A 94 -0.37 -19.29 4.57
CA HIS A 94 0.71 -18.69 5.37
C HIS A 94 0.63 -19.10 6.86
N GLN A 95 -0.22 -20.08 7.19
CA GLN A 95 -0.55 -20.50 8.56
C GLN A 95 0.61 -21.18 9.31
N GLU A 96 1.62 -21.70 8.60
CA GLU A 96 2.58 -22.63 9.21
C GLU A 96 3.90 -21.99 9.71
N ASP A 97 4.26 -20.74 9.39
CA ASP A 97 5.61 -20.26 9.74
C ASP A 97 5.80 -18.75 9.97
N THR A 98 4.74 -17.94 10.02
CA THR A 98 4.90 -16.48 10.13
C THR A 98 4.09 -15.87 11.28
N PHE A 99 4.77 -15.19 12.21
CA PHE A 99 4.15 -14.32 13.23
C PHE A 99 3.66 -13.00 12.62
N GLN A 100 3.08 -13.05 11.43
CA GLN A 100 2.61 -11.86 10.71
C GLN A 100 1.18 -11.49 11.15
N ARG A 101 0.88 -10.20 11.16
CA ARG A 101 -0.48 -9.69 11.34
C ARG A 101 -1.15 -9.55 9.98
N VAL A 102 -2.32 -10.14 9.80
CA VAL A 102 -3.14 -9.91 8.61
C VAL A 102 -4.16 -8.82 8.93
N LEU A 103 -4.20 -7.79 8.10
CA LEU A 103 -5.18 -6.72 8.12
C LEU A 103 -5.99 -6.79 6.83
N SER A 104 -7.29 -7.06 6.96
CA SER A 104 -8.18 -7.09 5.81
C SER A 104 -8.87 -5.75 5.58
N TYR A 105 -9.17 -5.46 4.31
CA TYR A 105 -9.97 -4.29 3.92
C TYR A 105 -11.16 -4.70 3.03
N PRO A 106 -12.31 -4.02 3.18
CA PRO A 106 -13.47 -4.29 2.36
C PRO A 106 -13.27 -3.80 0.93
N ILE A 107 -14.00 -4.40 0.00
CA ILE A 107 -14.08 -3.89 -1.37
C ILE A 107 -14.75 -2.52 -1.34
N THR A 108 -14.08 -1.52 -1.90
CA THR A 108 -14.64 -0.16 -1.98
C THR A 108 -15.73 -0.11 -3.04
N LEU A 109 -16.91 0.39 -2.66
CA LEU A 109 -17.99 0.67 -3.60
C LEU A 109 -17.77 2.05 -4.24
N PHE A 110 -17.83 2.12 -5.56
CA PHE A 110 -17.69 3.35 -6.32
C PHE A 110 -18.64 3.35 -7.53
N SER A 111 -18.96 4.54 -8.05
CA SER A 111 -19.73 4.71 -9.28
C SER A 111 -18.86 5.28 -10.40
N GLU A 112 -19.08 4.79 -11.62
CA GLU A 112 -18.41 5.26 -12.82
C GLU A 112 -19.30 6.29 -13.54
N GLY A 113 -18.79 7.51 -13.69
CA GLY A 113 -19.34 8.57 -14.53
C GLY A 113 -18.70 8.58 -15.91
N GLU A 114 -19.02 9.58 -16.74
CA GLU A 114 -18.55 9.63 -18.14
C GLU A 114 -17.03 9.80 -18.27
N ASN A 115 -16.35 10.40 -17.29
CA ASN A 115 -14.88 10.61 -17.28
C ASN A 115 -14.30 10.61 -15.85
N HIS A 116 -15.05 10.13 -14.87
CA HIS A 116 -14.67 10.17 -13.46
C HIS A 116 -15.22 8.96 -12.70
N ILE A 117 -14.65 8.73 -11.53
CA ILE A 117 -15.06 7.70 -10.58
C ILE A 117 -15.35 8.40 -9.26
N ASP A 118 -16.50 8.11 -8.68
CA ASP A 118 -16.95 8.69 -7.41
C ASP A 118 -16.92 7.63 -6.31
N ILE A 119 -16.28 7.98 -5.18
CA ILE A 119 -16.19 7.16 -3.99
C ILE A 119 -16.92 7.89 -2.87
N GLY A 120 -18.02 7.29 -2.40
CA GLY A 120 -18.76 7.79 -1.23
C GLY A 120 -18.04 7.43 0.06
N THR A 121 -17.71 8.43 0.87
CA THR A 121 -17.02 8.26 2.16
C THR A 121 -17.72 9.06 3.26
N ASP A 122 -17.40 8.77 4.52
CA ASP A 122 -17.93 9.53 5.66
C ASP A 122 -17.48 11.01 5.66
N TRP A 123 -16.41 11.33 4.94
CA TRP A 123 -15.85 12.68 4.77
C TRP A 123 -16.40 13.42 3.54
N GLY A 124 -17.28 12.76 2.78
CA GLY A 124 -17.86 13.30 1.54
C GLY A 124 -17.51 12.44 0.33
N ASN A 125 -17.82 12.97 -0.85
CA ASN A 125 -17.55 12.28 -2.11
C ASN A 125 -16.14 12.62 -2.61
N ILE A 126 -15.34 11.61 -2.89
CA ILE A 126 -14.06 11.75 -3.57
C ILE A 126 -14.26 11.44 -5.04
N THR A 127 -13.95 12.40 -5.90
CA THR A 127 -14.03 12.25 -7.36
C THR A 127 -12.64 12.08 -7.92
N LEU A 128 -12.37 10.91 -8.51
CA LEU A 128 -11.11 10.59 -9.17
C LEU A 128 -11.29 10.61 -10.70
N PRO A 129 -10.24 10.90 -11.48
CA PRO A 129 -10.25 10.65 -12.91
C PRO A 129 -10.50 9.17 -13.24
N GLU A 130 -11.17 8.87 -14.37
CA GLU A 130 -11.51 7.48 -14.76
C GLU A 130 -10.30 6.53 -14.83
N ASN A 131 -9.13 7.05 -15.22
CA ASN A 131 -7.90 6.26 -15.30
C ASN A 131 -7.35 5.83 -13.93
N GLN A 132 -7.93 6.29 -12.82
CA GLN A 132 -7.54 5.94 -11.45
C GLN A 132 -8.42 4.82 -10.84
N LYS A 133 -9.06 4.00 -11.68
CA LYS A 133 -9.89 2.87 -11.23
C LYS A 133 -9.21 1.93 -10.24
N ALA A 134 -7.90 1.71 -10.41
CA ALA A 134 -7.12 0.89 -9.48
C ALA A 134 -7.06 1.48 -8.05
N ILE A 135 -7.05 2.82 -7.94
CA ILE A 135 -7.11 3.52 -6.66
C ILE A 135 -8.50 3.36 -6.04
N ALA A 136 -9.55 3.58 -6.84
CA ALA A 136 -10.92 3.42 -6.36
C ALA A 136 -11.22 2.00 -5.85
N GLN A 137 -10.77 0.97 -6.57
CA GLN A 137 -10.95 -0.43 -6.16
C GLN A 137 -10.25 -0.76 -4.83
N ASN A 138 -9.15 -0.09 -4.54
CA ASN A 138 -8.30 -0.37 -3.38
C ASN A 138 -8.33 0.72 -2.32
N PHE A 139 -9.26 1.66 -2.41
CA PHE A 139 -9.24 2.88 -1.62
C PHE A 139 -9.16 2.59 -0.11
N SER A 140 -9.99 1.67 0.37
CA SER A 140 -9.97 1.22 1.79
C SER A 140 -8.65 0.56 2.18
N GLY A 141 -8.02 -0.20 1.26
CA GLY A 141 -6.70 -0.79 1.49
C GLY A 141 -5.60 0.27 1.51
N ILE A 142 -5.66 1.28 0.65
CA ILE A 142 -4.70 2.40 0.59
C ILE A 142 -4.80 3.21 1.89
N GLN A 143 -6.01 3.46 2.39
CA GLN A 143 -6.23 4.07 3.71
C GLN A 143 -5.59 3.25 4.83
N LEU A 144 -5.78 1.93 4.81
CA LEU A 144 -5.17 1.04 5.80
C LEU A 144 -3.64 1.07 5.72
N LEU A 145 -3.06 1.03 4.51
CA LEU A 145 -1.61 1.17 4.30
C LEU A 145 -1.10 2.52 4.83
N ALA A 146 -1.77 3.61 4.51
CA ALA A 146 -1.45 4.96 4.97
C ALA A 146 -1.37 5.01 6.51
N SER A 147 -2.33 4.39 7.19
CA SER A 147 -2.31 4.31 8.66
C SER A 147 -1.10 3.54 9.22
N GLN A 148 -0.61 2.52 8.51
CA GLN A 148 0.56 1.73 8.95
C GLN A 148 1.89 2.48 8.77
N ILE A 149 1.92 3.50 7.91
CA ILE A 149 3.08 4.38 7.72
C ILE A 149 2.95 5.72 8.47
N GLY A 150 1.97 5.84 9.36
CA GLY A 150 1.81 7.00 10.26
C GLY A 150 0.99 8.15 9.69
N ILE A 151 0.29 7.96 8.57
CA ILE A 151 -0.60 8.97 8.01
C ILE A 151 -1.95 8.89 8.72
N TYR A 152 -2.39 10.03 9.26
CA TYR A 152 -3.67 10.16 9.93
C TYR A 152 -4.83 10.20 8.93
N GLU A 153 -6.00 9.74 9.37
CA GLU A 153 -7.21 9.66 8.55
C GLU A 153 -7.59 11.01 7.95
N ASP A 154 -7.60 12.09 8.75
CA ASP A 154 -7.92 13.44 8.28
C ASP A 154 -7.01 13.88 7.12
N ALA A 155 -5.69 13.65 7.25
CA ALA A 155 -4.72 14.00 6.21
C ALA A 155 -4.87 13.15 4.94
N PHE A 156 -5.22 11.87 5.10
CA PHE A 156 -5.54 10.99 3.98
C PHE A 156 -6.74 11.51 3.18
N TYR A 157 -7.83 11.89 3.86
CA TYR A 157 -8.99 12.45 3.19
C TYR A 157 -8.73 13.85 2.62
N GLU A 158 -7.98 14.70 3.32
CA GLU A 158 -7.60 16.03 2.81
C GLU A 158 -6.82 15.92 1.49
N PHE A 159 -5.87 14.99 1.42
CA PHE A 159 -5.15 14.68 0.18
C PHE A 159 -6.12 14.32 -0.95
N PHE A 160 -7.01 13.34 -0.73
CA PHE A 160 -7.91 12.86 -1.79
C PHE A 160 -9.00 13.85 -2.18
N LEU A 161 -9.42 14.75 -1.28
CA LEU A 161 -10.32 15.84 -1.60
C LEU A 161 -9.65 16.96 -2.43
N SER A 162 -8.31 16.98 -2.45
CA SER A 162 -7.50 17.93 -3.23
C SER A 162 -6.87 17.34 -4.51
N TYR A 163 -7.13 16.05 -4.78
CA TYR A 163 -6.45 15.23 -5.79
C TYR A 163 -6.82 15.54 -7.24
#